data_AF-A0A401S626-F1
#
_entry.id   AF-A0A401S626-F1
#
_cell.length_a   1.000
_cell.length_b   1.000
_cell.length_c   1.000
_cell.angle_alpha   90.00
_cell.angle_beta   90.00
_cell.angle_gamma   90.00
#
_symmetry.space_group_name_H-M   'P 1'
#
loop_
_entity.id
_entity.type
_entity.pdbx_description
1 polymer ?
#
loop_
_entity_poly.entity_id
_entity_poly.type
_entity_poly.pdbx_seq_one_letter_code
_entity_poly.pdbx_strand_id
1 'polypeptide(L)'
;MRVKVGFLLRSLLIIGTFLALMGLWSKLLSSQNEDNNPFERQMPGRDNNNHLPNVGGNGHAVNKFQPVVPWPQVEGVEVDLESIRLKNKNAAQQHVADNNQQNAIQKQYVTFKPQKHVYSDPVLRSGVLGNFEAKEPEPQGVVNGPGEGAKPFILGSEYKEAVQASIKEFGFNMVASDMISLDRTINDLRHEECKYWHYDDRLLTSSVIIVFHNEGWSTLMRTVHSVIKRTPKKYLAEIVLIDDYSNKAHLKERLEQYLKQWNGLVKVYRNERREGLIQARSIGAHKATLGQVLIYLDAHCEVGPNWYAPLVAPIAANRTTCTVPLIDAINGNTYEISPQGGGDEDGFARGAWDWSMLWKRVPLSKREKERRKHRTEPYWSPAMAGGLFAIERDYFFELGLYDPGLQIWGGENFEISYKIWQCGGKLLFVPCSRVGHIYRLHGWAGNPPPAHVGSSPTLKNYVRVVEVWWDEYAEYFYASRPETKAMAYGDISELKKFREEHNCKSFKWFMEEIAYDIPDNYPLPAKNVEWGEIRGYESDYCIDSMGHTNGGFVELGPCHRMGGNQVTMPTSK
;
A
#
# COMPACT_ATOMS: atom_id res chain seq x y z
N MET A 1 17.30 68.08 20.95
CA MET A 1 17.30 67.16 19.78
C MET A 1 16.18 67.59 18.82
N ARG A 2 16.51 68.00 17.59
CA ARG A 2 15.53 68.40 16.56
C ARG A 2 14.85 67.14 16.00
N VAL A 3 13.57 66.95 16.33
CA VAL A 3 12.75 65.91 15.72
C VAL A 3 12.48 66.31 14.26
N LYS A 4 12.86 65.45 13.31
CA LYS A 4 12.69 65.70 11.87
C LYS A 4 11.20 65.75 11.55
N VAL A 5 10.72 66.92 11.11
CA VAL A 5 9.34 67.21 10.67
C VAL A 5 8.79 66.17 9.68
N GLY A 6 9.66 65.52 8.89
CA GLY A 6 9.29 64.43 7.98
C GLY A 6 8.77 63.14 8.64
N PHE A 7 9.09 62.89 9.92
CA PHE A 7 8.58 61.71 10.63
C PHE A 7 7.13 61.90 11.08
N LEU A 8 6.77 63.10 11.54
CA LEU A 8 5.40 63.46 11.92
C LEU A 8 4.45 63.45 10.71
N LEU A 9 4.90 63.95 9.56
CA LEU A 9 4.11 63.94 8.32
C LEU A 9 3.85 62.51 7.79
N ARG A 10 4.82 61.59 7.91
CA ARG A 10 4.64 60.18 7.52
C ARG A 10 3.70 59.44 8.48
N SER A 11 3.80 59.69 9.78
CA SER A 11 2.88 59.11 10.76
C SER A 11 1.44 59.59 10.57
N LEU A 12 1.23 60.88 10.25
CA LEU A 12 -0.11 61.41 9.96
C LEU A 12 -0.72 60.81 8.68
N LEU A 13 0.10 60.52 7.66
CA LEU A 13 -0.36 59.91 6.42
C LEU A 13 -0.76 58.43 6.61
N ILE A 14 -0.04 57.70 7.46
CA ILE A 14 -0.33 56.30 7.82
C ILE A 14 -1.58 56.23 8.69
N ILE A 15 -1.75 57.14 9.65
CA ILE A 15 -2.95 57.20 10.49
C ILE A 15 -4.18 57.59 9.67
N GLY A 16 -4.04 58.54 8.73
CA GLY A 16 -5.13 58.95 7.84
C GLY A 16 -5.59 57.83 6.88
N THR A 17 -4.65 57.05 6.34
CA THR A 17 -4.97 55.90 5.47
C THR A 17 -5.59 54.74 6.26
N PHE A 18 -5.14 54.50 7.49
CA PHE A 18 -5.73 53.49 8.38
C PHE A 18 -7.16 53.85 8.80
N LEU A 19 -7.42 55.13 9.13
CA LEU A 19 -8.77 55.59 9.48
C LEU A 19 -9.73 55.58 8.28
N ALA A 20 -9.24 55.87 7.06
CA ALA A 20 -10.04 55.76 5.84
C ALA A 20 -10.42 54.30 5.52
N LEU A 21 -9.51 53.35 5.73
CA LEU A 21 -9.77 51.92 5.58
C LEU A 21 -10.75 51.40 6.63
N MET A 22 -10.64 51.84 7.88
CA MET A 22 -11.60 51.53 8.95
C MET A 22 -13.01 52.06 8.65
N GLY A 23 -13.12 53.27 8.07
CA GLY A 23 -14.41 53.83 7.66
C GLY A 23 -15.07 53.09 6.49
N LEU A 24 -14.27 52.60 5.53
CA LEU A 24 -14.74 51.75 4.43
C LEU A 24 -15.17 50.35 4.93
N TRP A 25 -14.47 49.79 5.91
CA TRP A 25 -14.79 48.49 6.49
C TRP A 25 -16.05 48.55 7.38
N SER A 26 -16.22 49.63 8.15
CA SER A 26 -17.43 49.90 8.94
C SER A 26 -18.68 50.06 8.07
N LYS A 27 -18.57 50.63 6.86
CA LYS A 27 -19.68 50.69 5.90
C LYS A 27 -20.01 49.35 5.25
N LEU A 28 -19.05 48.44 5.09
CA LEU A 28 -19.30 47.10 4.56
C LEU A 28 -19.96 46.16 5.60
N LEU A 29 -19.64 46.33 6.89
CA LEU A 29 -20.24 45.54 7.97
C LEU A 29 -21.65 45.95 8.38
N SER A 30 -22.14 47.12 7.95
CA SER A 30 -23.50 47.61 8.26
C SER A 30 -24.62 46.91 7.47
N SER A 31 -24.31 46.02 6.52
CA SER A 31 -25.31 45.48 5.60
C SER A 31 -25.86 44.09 5.95
N GLN A 32 -25.28 43.32 6.88
CA GLN A 32 -25.80 41.99 7.21
C GLN A 32 -25.58 41.59 8.68
N ASN A 33 -26.59 41.91 9.49
CA ASN A 33 -27.14 41.16 10.63
C ASN A 33 -28.40 41.95 11.02
N GLU A 34 -29.60 41.38 10.99
CA GLU A 34 -30.25 40.48 11.96
C GLU A 34 -31.54 39.97 11.26
N ASP A 35 -32.14 38.78 11.44
CA ASP A 35 -32.46 38.15 12.72
C ASP A 35 -33.13 36.76 12.53
N ASN A 36 -32.93 35.91 13.56
CA ASN A 36 -33.84 34.89 14.13
C ASN A 36 -34.14 33.53 13.45
N ASN A 37 -33.63 32.49 14.12
CA ASN A 37 -34.14 31.12 14.17
C ASN A 37 -35.39 31.08 15.09
N PRO A 38 -36.49 30.36 14.77
CA PRO A 38 -36.66 29.02 15.34
C PRO A 38 -37.49 28.05 14.47
N PHE A 39 -37.45 26.73 14.70
CA PHE A 39 -38.65 25.90 14.93
C PHE A 39 -38.30 24.41 15.14
N GLU A 40 -38.64 23.94 16.34
CA GLU A 40 -38.74 22.53 16.73
C GLU A 40 -40.21 22.08 16.58
N ARG A 41 -40.41 20.82 16.17
CA ARG A 41 -41.59 19.93 16.37
C ARG A 41 -42.97 20.28 15.76
N GLN A 42 -43.46 19.42 14.85
CA GLN A 42 -44.54 18.42 15.08
C GLN A 42 -45.07 17.81 13.75
N MET A 43 -45.04 16.47 13.65
CA MET A 43 -45.92 15.63 12.81
C MET A 43 -47.37 15.68 13.37
N PRO A 44 -48.48 15.37 12.65
CA PRO A 44 -48.63 14.14 11.83
C PRO A 44 -49.63 14.13 10.63
N GLY A 45 -49.51 13.08 9.79
CA GLY A 45 -50.66 12.20 9.47
C GLY A 45 -51.34 12.31 8.09
N ARG A 46 -51.41 11.14 7.41
CA ARG A 46 -52.51 10.57 6.57
C ARG A 46 -53.04 11.43 5.40
N ASP A 47 -53.43 10.93 4.24
CA ASP A 47 -53.74 9.60 3.70
C ASP A 47 -53.86 9.77 2.17
N ASN A 48 -53.66 8.67 1.43
CA ASN A 48 -54.36 8.24 0.22
C ASN A 48 -54.95 9.29 -0.74
N ASN A 49 -54.51 9.28 -2.01
CA ASN A 49 -55.16 8.49 -3.07
C ASN A 49 -54.67 8.88 -4.48
N ASN A 50 -54.47 7.82 -5.27
CA ASN A 50 -54.62 7.71 -6.72
C ASN A 50 -55.26 8.89 -7.46
N HIS A 51 -54.61 9.36 -8.52
CA HIS A 51 -55.10 9.12 -9.89
C HIS A 51 -54.12 9.60 -10.96
N LEU A 52 -53.72 8.67 -11.83
CA LEU A 52 -53.38 8.95 -13.22
C LEU A 52 -54.61 9.55 -13.93
N PRO A 53 -54.40 10.44 -14.91
CA PRO A 53 -55.17 10.37 -16.14
C PRO A 53 -54.25 10.10 -17.33
N ASN A 54 -54.73 9.20 -18.17
CA ASN A 54 -54.24 8.91 -19.50
C ASN A 54 -55.11 9.67 -20.53
N VAL A 55 -54.65 9.67 -21.79
CA VAL A 55 -55.26 10.28 -23.02
C VAL A 55 -54.90 11.77 -23.19
N GLY A 56 -54.30 12.27 -24.27
CA GLY A 56 -53.90 11.72 -25.57
C GLY A 56 -53.85 12.86 -26.60
N GLY A 57 -52.93 12.81 -27.57
CA GLY A 57 -53.09 13.43 -28.89
C GLY A 57 -52.44 14.80 -29.20
N ASN A 58 -51.39 14.71 -30.05
CA ASN A 58 -50.94 15.66 -31.10
C ASN A 58 -50.37 17.05 -30.75
N GLY A 59 -49.13 17.29 -31.18
CA GLY A 59 -48.62 18.65 -31.45
C GLY A 59 -47.10 18.77 -31.48
N HIS A 60 -46.50 18.66 -32.67
CA HIS A 60 -45.13 18.99 -33.07
C HIS A 60 -44.24 19.87 -32.17
N ALA A 61 -43.02 19.39 -31.86
CA ALA A 61 -41.76 20.14 -31.98
C ALA A 61 -40.54 19.20 -31.75
N VAL A 62 -40.06 18.57 -32.82
CA VAL A 62 -38.71 17.97 -32.85
C VAL A 62 -37.74 19.09 -33.19
N ASN A 63 -37.02 19.61 -32.19
CA ASN A 63 -35.88 20.48 -32.45
C ASN A 63 -34.62 19.64 -32.65
N LYS A 64 -34.12 19.77 -33.88
CA LYS A 64 -32.90 19.19 -34.44
C LYS A 64 -31.68 19.64 -33.65
N PHE A 65 -30.83 18.69 -33.27
CA PHE A 65 -29.41 18.96 -33.08
C PHE A 65 -28.71 18.86 -34.44
N GLN A 66 -28.07 19.94 -34.88
CA GLN A 66 -27.14 19.94 -36.01
C GLN A 66 -25.75 20.34 -35.49
N PRO A 67 -24.70 19.54 -35.70
CA PRO A 67 -23.32 19.93 -35.45
C PRO A 67 -22.78 20.79 -36.61
N VAL A 68 -22.01 21.83 -36.28
CA VAL A 68 -21.46 22.80 -37.24
C VAL A 68 -19.91 22.80 -37.18
N VAL A 69 -19.34 21.95 -38.05
CA VAL A 69 -18.08 22.05 -38.86
C VAL A 69 -16.67 22.11 -38.20
N PRO A 70 -15.55 21.86 -38.95
CA PRO A 70 -14.79 20.60 -38.85
C PRO A 70 -13.30 20.78 -38.49
N TRP A 71 -12.65 19.71 -38.01
CA TRP A 71 -11.19 19.62 -37.97
C TRP A 71 -10.64 19.18 -39.35
N PRO A 72 -9.48 19.68 -39.78
CA PRO A 72 -8.96 19.50 -41.14
C PRO A 72 -8.59 18.04 -41.43
N GLN A 73 -8.95 17.59 -42.64
CA GLN A 73 -8.56 16.32 -43.22
C GLN A 73 -7.04 16.25 -43.42
N VAL A 74 -6.43 15.21 -42.88
CA VAL A 74 -5.17 14.66 -43.39
C VAL A 74 -5.56 13.45 -44.24
N GLU A 75 -5.11 13.44 -45.49
CA GLU A 75 -5.35 12.36 -46.45
C GLU A 75 -4.94 11.00 -45.84
N GLY A 76 -5.95 10.17 -45.61
CA GLY A 76 -5.77 8.79 -45.17
C GLY A 76 -5.32 7.93 -46.34
N VAL A 77 -4.24 7.18 -46.14
CA VAL A 77 -4.17 5.83 -46.70
C VAL A 77 -5.25 5.04 -45.98
N GLU A 78 -6.33 4.71 -46.70
CA GLU A 78 -7.41 3.86 -46.19
C GLU A 78 -6.83 2.46 -45.95
N VAL A 79 -6.53 2.17 -44.69
CA VAL A 79 -6.17 0.82 -44.27
C VAL A 79 -7.48 0.14 -43.87
N ASP A 80 -8.02 -0.70 -44.75
CA ASP A 80 -9.18 -1.54 -44.46
C ASP A 80 -8.82 -2.55 -43.35
N LEU A 81 -9.11 -2.16 -42.10
CA LEU A 81 -8.91 -2.97 -40.90
C LEU A 81 -9.75 -4.24 -40.90
N GLU A 82 -10.86 -4.27 -41.64
CA GLU A 82 -11.70 -5.46 -41.83
C GLU A 82 -11.00 -6.47 -42.74
N SER A 83 -10.35 -6.02 -43.83
CA SER A 83 -9.53 -6.88 -44.69
C SER A 83 -8.27 -7.42 -44.00
N ILE A 84 -7.68 -6.66 -43.07
CA ILE A 84 -6.55 -7.11 -42.25
C ILE A 84 -7.02 -8.09 -41.17
N ARG A 85 -8.18 -7.87 -40.56
CA ARG A 85 -8.79 -8.84 -39.62
C ARG A 85 -9.21 -10.13 -40.33
N LEU A 86 -9.75 -10.06 -41.55
CA LEU A 86 -10.08 -11.22 -42.38
C LEU A 86 -8.83 -11.93 -42.92
N LYS A 87 -7.77 -11.21 -43.30
CA LYS A 87 -6.46 -11.81 -43.64
C LYS A 87 -5.81 -12.48 -42.42
N ASN A 88 -5.91 -11.90 -41.23
CA ASN A 88 -5.36 -12.50 -40.01
C ASN A 88 -6.22 -13.67 -39.49
N LYS A 89 -7.55 -13.64 -39.67
CA LYS A 89 -8.43 -14.80 -39.42
C LYS A 89 -8.19 -15.93 -40.41
N ASN A 90 -8.00 -15.63 -41.70
CA ASN A 90 -7.75 -16.63 -42.74
C ASN A 90 -6.32 -17.17 -42.67
N ALA A 91 -5.33 -16.36 -42.28
CA ALA A 91 -3.96 -16.82 -41.99
C ALA A 91 -3.91 -17.67 -40.71
N ALA A 92 -4.70 -17.33 -39.67
CA ALA A 92 -4.87 -18.16 -38.49
C ALA A 92 -5.62 -19.47 -38.81
N GLN A 93 -6.58 -19.46 -39.74
CA GLN A 93 -7.33 -20.66 -40.14
C GLN A 93 -6.54 -21.55 -41.13
N GLN A 94 -5.69 -20.98 -42.00
CA GLN A 94 -4.80 -21.75 -42.87
C GLN A 94 -3.59 -22.33 -42.13
N HIS A 95 -3.06 -21.66 -41.09
CA HIS A 95 -2.03 -22.25 -40.22
C HIS A 95 -2.57 -23.31 -39.24
N VAL A 96 -3.89 -23.36 -38.99
CA VAL A 96 -4.52 -24.37 -38.14
C VAL A 96 -4.87 -25.65 -38.91
N ALA A 97 -4.99 -25.59 -40.24
CA ALA A 97 -5.33 -26.76 -41.05
C ALA A 97 -4.11 -27.62 -41.46
N ASP A 98 -2.92 -27.03 -41.65
CA ASP A 98 -1.75 -27.75 -42.18
C ASP A 98 -0.72 -28.23 -41.13
N ASN A 99 -0.95 -27.97 -39.83
CA ASN A 99 -0.06 -28.43 -38.75
C ASN A 99 -0.67 -29.51 -37.84
N ASN A 100 -1.85 -30.04 -38.17
CA ASN A 100 -2.54 -31.01 -37.32
C ASN A 100 -2.02 -32.46 -37.46
N GLN A 101 -0.86 -32.67 -38.10
CA GLN A 101 -0.32 -34.02 -38.28
C GLN A 101 1.20 -34.16 -38.31
N GLN A 102 1.96 -33.29 -37.63
CA GLN A 102 3.33 -33.62 -37.19
C GLN A 102 3.86 -32.61 -36.15
N ASN A 103 4.37 -33.12 -35.03
CA ASN A 103 4.95 -32.44 -33.85
C ASN A 103 3.95 -31.96 -32.78
N ALA A 104 3.31 -32.90 -32.09
CA ALA A 104 2.87 -32.70 -30.72
C ALA A 104 4.11 -32.55 -29.81
N ILE A 105 4.74 -31.38 -29.82
CA ILE A 105 5.68 -31.00 -28.77
C ILE A 105 4.82 -30.88 -27.51
N GLN A 106 4.94 -31.84 -26.59
CA GLN A 106 4.50 -31.62 -25.20
C GLN A 106 5.19 -30.35 -24.73
N LYS A 107 4.46 -29.23 -24.66
CA LYS A 107 4.98 -27.97 -24.13
C LYS A 107 5.34 -28.24 -22.67
N GLN A 108 6.62 -28.48 -22.40
CA GLN A 108 7.10 -28.78 -21.06
C GLN A 108 7.04 -27.50 -20.25
N TYR A 109 6.06 -27.41 -19.34
CA TYR A 109 5.91 -26.27 -18.45
C TYR A 109 7.04 -26.25 -17.41
N VAL A 110 7.47 -25.05 -17.05
CA VAL A 110 8.45 -24.84 -15.97
C VAL A 110 7.75 -25.08 -14.63
N THR A 111 8.35 -25.90 -13.78
CA THR A 111 7.84 -26.22 -12.45
C THR A 111 8.83 -25.79 -11.39
N PHE A 112 8.33 -25.28 -10.25
CA PHE A 112 9.16 -25.00 -9.08
C PHE A 112 9.83 -26.26 -8.54
N LYS A 113 10.98 -26.10 -7.88
CA LYS A 113 11.67 -27.23 -7.24
C LYS A 113 10.72 -27.90 -6.22
N PRO A 114 10.74 -29.23 -6.12
CA PRO A 114 9.90 -29.95 -5.17
C PRO A 114 10.35 -29.71 -3.73
N GLN A 115 9.43 -29.92 -2.78
CA GLN A 115 9.73 -29.92 -1.35
C GLN A 115 10.71 -31.05 -1.03
N LYS A 116 11.88 -30.70 -0.47
CA LYS A 116 12.87 -31.67 0.04
C LYS A 116 12.94 -31.69 1.56
N HIS A 117 12.61 -30.57 2.19
CA HIS A 117 12.64 -30.44 3.64
C HIS A 117 11.42 -31.12 4.26
N VAL A 118 11.64 -31.98 5.24
CA VAL A 118 10.56 -32.67 5.95
C VAL A 118 10.32 -31.96 7.27
N TYR A 119 9.16 -31.34 7.38
CA TYR A 119 8.74 -30.60 8.57
C TYR A 119 7.35 -31.06 8.99
N SER A 120 7.12 -31.19 10.30
CA SER A 120 5.83 -31.57 10.85
C SER A 120 5.06 -30.34 11.31
N ASP A 121 3.78 -30.26 10.94
CA ASP A 121 2.93 -29.14 11.33
C ASP A 121 2.89 -28.98 12.86
N PRO A 122 2.82 -27.74 13.36
CA PRO A 122 2.79 -27.49 14.79
C PRO A 122 1.53 -28.06 15.43
N VAL A 123 1.64 -28.40 16.72
CA VAL A 123 0.55 -29.02 17.48
C VAL A 123 0.14 -28.09 18.62
N LEU A 124 -1.15 -27.73 18.67
CA LEU A 124 -1.72 -27.00 19.80
C LEU A 124 -1.90 -27.95 20.99
N ARG A 125 -1.30 -27.60 22.13
CA ARG A 125 -1.45 -28.36 23.39
C ARG A 125 -1.95 -27.44 24.49
N SER A 126 -3.27 -27.28 24.57
CA SER A 126 -3.92 -26.42 25.56
C SER A 126 -3.45 -26.73 26.98
N GLY A 127 -3.08 -25.69 27.73
CA GLY A 127 -2.58 -25.80 29.10
C GLY A 127 -1.10 -26.19 29.24
N VAL A 128 -0.41 -26.53 28.14
CA VAL A 128 1.03 -26.79 28.13
C VAL A 128 1.74 -25.70 27.33
N LEU A 129 2.47 -24.83 28.04
CA LEU A 129 3.18 -23.71 27.42
C LEU A 129 4.08 -24.19 26.27
N GLY A 130 4.02 -23.47 25.15
CA GLY A 130 4.72 -23.78 23.90
C GLY A 130 6.24 -23.80 24.06
N ASN A 131 6.90 -24.66 23.29
CA ASN A 131 8.36 -24.86 23.37
C ASN A 131 9.21 -23.67 22.87
N PHE A 132 8.58 -22.65 22.28
CA PHE A 132 9.22 -21.40 21.86
C PHE A 132 8.79 -20.17 22.69
N GLU A 133 7.92 -20.34 23.68
CA GLU A 133 7.58 -19.25 24.59
C GLU A 133 8.73 -18.97 25.56
N ALA A 134 8.91 -17.71 25.92
CA ALA A 134 9.88 -17.32 26.93
C ALA A 134 9.46 -17.92 28.29
N LYS A 135 10.40 -18.57 28.97
CA LYS A 135 10.16 -19.18 30.29
C LYS A 135 9.99 -18.13 31.38
N GLU A 136 10.69 -17.02 31.24
CA GLU A 136 10.67 -15.89 32.15
C GLU A 136 10.28 -14.62 31.39
N PRO A 137 9.69 -13.62 32.08
CA PRO A 137 9.40 -12.33 31.47
C PRO A 137 10.65 -11.68 30.87
N GLU A 138 10.48 -11.05 29.70
CA GLU A 138 11.57 -10.32 29.06
C GLU A 138 12.02 -9.16 29.98
N PRO A 139 13.33 -9.01 30.26
CA PRO A 139 13.82 -7.89 31.06
C PRO A 139 13.67 -6.58 30.29
N GLN A 140 13.29 -5.53 31.03
CA GLN A 140 13.25 -4.16 30.54
C GLN A 140 14.64 -3.70 30.10
N GLY A 141 14.71 -2.93 29.01
CA GLY A 141 15.95 -2.35 28.55
C GLY A 141 16.45 -1.27 29.52
N VAL A 142 15.52 -0.46 30.03
CA VAL A 142 15.76 0.46 31.15
C VAL A 142 14.66 0.22 32.19
N VAL A 143 15.04 -0.08 33.43
CA VAL A 143 14.07 -0.36 34.50
C VAL A 143 13.16 0.84 34.72
N ASN A 144 11.86 0.64 34.54
CA ASN A 144 10.81 1.68 34.55
C ASN A 144 11.09 2.85 33.59
N GLY A 145 11.82 2.58 32.49
CA GLY A 145 12.17 3.57 31.50
C GLY A 145 11.00 4.01 30.60
N PRO A 146 11.16 5.12 29.86
CA PRO A 146 10.19 5.55 28.86
C PRO A 146 9.88 4.47 27.83
N GLY A 147 8.59 4.29 27.52
CA GLY A 147 8.12 3.39 26.46
C GLY A 147 8.22 1.89 26.74
N GLU A 148 8.70 1.48 27.92
CA GLU A 148 8.75 0.06 28.33
C GLU A 148 7.35 -0.56 28.42
N GLY A 149 7.24 -1.83 28.03
CA GLY A 149 5.97 -2.54 27.91
C GLY A 149 5.04 -1.92 26.87
N ALA A 150 5.58 -1.18 25.90
CA ALA A 150 4.83 -0.39 24.92
C ALA A 150 3.83 0.61 25.56
N LYS A 151 4.15 1.14 26.74
CA LYS A 151 3.37 2.23 27.33
C LYS A 151 3.55 3.52 26.52
N PRO A 152 2.49 4.34 26.36
CA PRO A 152 2.60 5.60 25.64
C PRO A 152 3.57 6.54 26.36
N PHE A 153 4.51 7.12 25.61
CA PHE A 153 5.45 8.11 26.11
C PHE A 153 5.05 9.50 25.62
N ILE A 154 4.46 10.28 26.53
CA ILE A 154 3.94 11.61 26.25
C ILE A 154 4.97 12.64 26.72
N LEU A 155 5.49 13.43 25.79
CA LEU A 155 6.42 14.52 26.08
C LEU A 155 5.67 15.78 26.52
N GLY A 156 6.34 16.60 27.34
CA GLY A 156 5.86 17.91 27.76
C GLY A 156 5.84 18.94 26.63
N SER A 157 5.16 20.07 26.87
CA SER A 157 4.98 21.14 25.87
C SER A 157 6.29 21.83 25.49
N GLU A 158 7.32 21.75 26.34
CA GLU A 158 8.67 22.25 26.10
C GLU A 158 9.35 21.58 24.88
N TYR A 159 8.93 20.37 24.50
CA TYR A 159 9.49 19.67 23.33
C TYR A 159 8.75 19.95 22.03
N LYS A 160 7.67 20.74 22.04
CA LYS A 160 6.75 20.90 20.89
C LYS A 160 7.47 21.28 19.59
N GLU A 161 8.39 22.24 19.64
CA GLU A 161 9.13 22.69 18.45
C GLU A 161 10.07 21.60 17.91
N ALA A 162 10.81 20.92 18.81
CA ALA A 162 11.72 19.83 18.44
C ALA A 162 10.94 18.62 17.87
N VAL A 163 9.78 18.31 18.45
CA VAL A 163 8.87 17.27 17.95
C VAL A 163 8.40 17.63 16.54
N GLN A 164 7.89 18.84 16.32
CA GLN A 164 7.45 19.29 14.99
C GLN A 164 8.58 19.25 13.95
N ALA A 165 9.78 19.69 14.31
CA ALA A 165 10.95 19.63 13.44
C ALA A 165 11.28 18.17 13.06
N SER A 166 11.29 17.26 14.05
CA SER A 166 11.55 15.84 13.79
C SER A 166 10.48 15.17 12.94
N ILE A 167 9.21 15.50 13.13
CA ILE A 167 8.10 14.98 12.32
C ILE A 167 8.23 15.47 10.87
N LYS A 168 8.57 16.74 10.67
CA LYS A 168 8.78 17.28 9.32
C LYS A 168 9.87 16.53 8.57
N GLU A 169 10.96 16.19 9.25
CA GLU A 169 12.12 15.53 8.67
C GLU A 169 11.93 14.01 8.47
N PHE A 170 11.42 13.31 9.49
CA PHE A 170 11.38 11.84 9.54
C PHE A 170 9.98 11.26 9.41
N GLY A 171 8.94 12.05 9.66
CA GLY A 171 7.54 11.62 9.65
C GLY A 171 7.07 10.96 10.94
N PHE A 172 7.86 11.01 12.02
CA PHE A 172 7.48 10.56 13.35
C PHE A 172 8.26 11.35 14.40
N ASN A 173 7.82 11.28 15.65
CA ASN A 173 8.40 11.99 16.77
C ASN A 173 9.74 11.33 17.17
N MET A 174 10.85 11.83 16.64
CA MET A 174 12.18 11.28 16.97
C MET A 174 12.61 11.64 18.38
N VAL A 175 12.16 12.77 18.92
CA VAL A 175 12.49 13.19 20.29
C VAL A 175 12.01 12.13 21.29
N ALA A 176 10.78 11.63 21.12
CA ALA A 176 10.26 10.54 21.93
C ALA A 176 11.02 9.24 21.68
N SER A 177 11.26 8.86 20.42
CA SER A 177 12.02 7.65 20.08
C SER A 177 13.39 7.62 20.72
N ASP A 178 14.14 8.71 20.63
CA ASP A 178 15.53 8.81 21.09
C ASP A 178 15.66 8.63 22.61
N MET A 179 14.57 8.84 23.37
CA MET A 179 14.52 8.61 24.83
C MET A 179 14.03 7.21 25.23
N ILE A 180 13.45 6.46 24.28
CA ILE A 180 12.99 5.08 24.52
C ILE A 180 14.16 4.13 24.26
N SER A 181 14.39 3.16 25.14
CA SER A 181 15.46 2.17 25.00
C SER A 181 15.37 1.36 23.69
N LEU A 182 16.49 1.21 22.98
CA LEU A 182 16.56 0.36 21.78
C LEU A 182 16.19 -1.10 22.08
N ASP A 183 16.39 -1.54 23.33
CA ASP A 183 16.06 -2.86 23.85
C ASP A 183 14.76 -2.89 24.66
N ARG A 184 13.86 -1.91 24.48
CA ARG A 184 12.62 -1.85 25.27
C ARG A 184 11.78 -3.13 25.15
N THR A 185 11.10 -3.46 26.23
CA THR A 185 10.00 -4.44 26.23
C THR A 185 8.76 -3.87 25.56
N ILE A 186 7.93 -4.76 25.01
CA ILE A 186 6.66 -4.42 24.37
C ILE A 186 5.52 -5.23 25.00
N ASN A 187 4.28 -4.82 24.75
CA ASN A 187 3.09 -5.59 25.12
C ASN A 187 2.93 -6.84 24.24
N ASP A 188 2.26 -7.88 24.76
CA ASP A 188 1.90 -9.07 23.98
C ASP A 188 0.46 -8.94 23.47
N LEU A 189 0.33 -8.69 22.15
CA LEU A 189 -0.96 -8.54 21.45
C LEU A 189 -1.47 -9.86 20.85
N ARG A 190 -0.78 -10.97 21.09
CA ARG A 190 -1.22 -12.28 20.58
C ARG A 190 -2.44 -12.78 21.35
N HIS A 191 -3.26 -13.56 20.66
CA HIS A 191 -4.29 -14.36 21.33
C HIS A 191 -3.64 -15.36 22.27
N GLU A 192 -4.28 -15.63 23.41
CA GLU A 192 -3.73 -16.52 24.45
C GLU A 192 -3.42 -17.93 23.90
N GLU A 193 -4.24 -18.45 22.98
CA GLU A 193 -4.01 -19.71 22.27
C GLU A 193 -2.62 -19.80 21.61
N CYS A 194 -2.06 -18.66 21.15
CA CYS A 194 -0.76 -18.62 20.50
C CYS A 194 0.39 -19.13 21.38
N LYS A 195 0.25 -19.05 22.70
CA LYS A 195 1.28 -19.46 23.66
C LYS A 195 1.35 -20.97 23.87
N TYR A 196 0.42 -21.74 23.29
CA TYR A 196 0.31 -23.19 23.51
C TYR A 196 0.65 -24.02 22.26
N TRP A 197 1.16 -23.39 21.21
CA TRP A 197 1.65 -24.09 20.02
C TRP A 197 3.03 -24.67 20.26
N HIS A 198 3.18 -25.94 19.90
CA HIS A 198 4.45 -26.64 19.90
C HIS A 198 4.94 -26.80 18.46
N TYR A 199 6.07 -26.19 18.15
CA TYR A 199 6.69 -26.20 16.83
C TYR A 199 7.83 -27.20 16.79
N ASP A 200 8.04 -27.83 15.64
CA ASP A 200 9.21 -28.66 15.41
C ASP A 200 10.48 -27.78 15.36
N ASP A 201 11.57 -28.24 15.97
CA ASP A 201 12.85 -27.53 15.99
C ASP A 201 13.58 -27.52 14.64
N ARG A 202 13.08 -28.22 13.62
CA ARG A 202 13.61 -28.25 12.25
C ARG A 202 13.14 -27.07 11.39
N LEU A 203 13.00 -25.88 11.99
CA LEU A 203 12.72 -24.66 11.24
C LEU A 203 13.88 -24.32 10.30
N LEU A 204 13.57 -23.68 9.17
CA LEU A 204 14.56 -23.15 8.24
C LEU A 204 15.26 -21.94 8.86
N THR A 205 16.53 -21.70 8.55
CA THR A 205 17.22 -20.46 8.96
C THR A 205 16.79 -19.27 8.11
N SER A 206 16.98 -18.05 8.59
CA SER A 206 16.57 -16.83 7.87
C SER A 206 17.61 -15.73 7.83
N SER A 207 17.67 -15.05 6.68
CA SER A 207 18.30 -13.75 6.54
C SER A 207 17.21 -12.68 6.63
N VAL A 208 17.33 -11.77 7.60
CA VAL A 208 16.39 -10.65 7.75
C VAL A 208 16.90 -9.46 6.95
N ILE A 209 16.15 -9.00 5.96
CA ILE A 209 16.51 -7.88 5.10
C ILE A 209 15.72 -6.65 5.53
N ILE A 210 16.44 -5.56 5.80
CA ILE A 210 15.87 -4.26 6.17
C ILE A 210 16.37 -3.22 5.16
N VAL A 211 15.47 -2.76 4.30
CA VAL A 211 15.76 -1.65 3.37
C VAL A 211 15.49 -0.35 4.08
N PHE A 212 16.40 0.63 3.95
CA PHE A 212 16.22 1.93 4.54
C PHE A 212 16.71 3.06 3.61
N HIS A 213 16.04 4.20 3.72
CA HIS A 213 16.46 5.45 3.10
C HIS A 213 16.17 6.60 4.05
N ASN A 214 17.19 7.29 4.52
CA ASN A 214 17.05 8.47 5.38
C ASN A 214 16.28 8.23 6.69
N GLU A 215 16.32 6.99 7.18
CA GLU A 215 15.65 6.55 8.41
C GLU A 215 16.22 7.24 9.67
N GLY A 216 15.38 7.38 10.70
CA GLY A 216 15.82 7.82 12.02
C GLY A 216 16.79 6.82 12.66
N TRP A 217 17.78 7.30 13.40
CA TRP A 217 18.77 6.41 14.04
C TRP A 217 18.11 5.44 15.02
N SER A 218 17.31 5.96 15.94
CA SER A 218 16.70 5.14 17.00
C SER A 218 15.65 4.17 16.46
N THR A 219 14.87 4.53 15.44
CA THR A 219 13.90 3.62 14.82
C THR A 219 14.57 2.48 14.04
N LEU A 220 15.58 2.79 13.23
CA LEU A 220 16.37 1.78 12.51
C LEU A 220 17.05 0.80 13.49
N MET A 221 17.73 1.33 14.50
CA MET A 221 18.45 0.49 15.45
C MET A 221 17.51 -0.29 16.36
N ARG A 222 16.36 0.26 16.79
CA ARG A 222 15.36 -0.49 17.57
C ARG A 222 14.79 -1.66 16.78
N THR A 223 14.63 -1.50 15.47
CA THR A 223 14.26 -2.62 14.58
C THR A 223 15.31 -3.73 14.63
N VAL A 224 16.59 -3.40 14.42
CA VAL A 224 17.70 -4.37 14.48
C VAL A 224 17.79 -5.05 15.85
N HIS A 225 17.74 -4.26 16.94
CA HIS A 225 17.76 -4.78 18.31
C HIS A 225 16.59 -5.73 18.58
N SER A 226 15.37 -5.38 18.16
CA SER A 226 14.19 -6.23 18.38
C SER A 226 14.35 -7.61 17.73
N VAL A 227 14.88 -7.65 16.50
CA VAL A 227 15.13 -8.91 15.77
C VAL A 227 16.17 -9.75 16.51
N ILE A 228 17.29 -9.17 16.92
CA ILE A 228 18.35 -9.88 17.64
C ILE A 228 17.86 -10.38 19.01
N LYS A 229 17.07 -9.55 19.72
CA LYS A 229 16.57 -9.85 21.07
C LYS A 229 15.55 -10.99 21.06
N ARG A 230 14.67 -11.05 20.06
CA ARG A 230 13.48 -11.94 20.06
C ARG A 230 13.50 -13.07 19.03
N THR A 231 14.62 -13.26 18.34
CA THR A 231 14.81 -14.38 17.41
C THR A 231 15.80 -15.40 18.00
N PRO A 232 15.46 -16.70 18.07
CA PRO A 232 16.40 -17.68 18.58
C PRO A 232 17.67 -17.74 17.70
N LYS A 233 18.84 -17.63 18.34
CA LYS A 233 20.15 -17.44 17.66
C LYS A 233 20.45 -18.48 16.57
N LYS A 234 20.03 -19.74 16.77
CA LYS A 234 20.26 -20.83 15.79
C LYS A 234 19.57 -20.62 14.44
N TYR A 235 18.53 -19.78 14.38
CA TYR A 235 17.75 -19.56 13.16
C TYR A 235 18.06 -18.21 12.48
N LEU A 236 18.65 -17.25 13.19
CA LEU A 236 19.01 -15.95 12.62
C LEU A 236 20.38 -16.05 11.94
N ALA A 237 20.40 -16.27 10.63
CA ALA A 237 21.61 -16.45 9.86
C ALA A 237 22.39 -15.13 9.68
N GLU A 238 21.68 -14.05 9.37
CA GLU A 238 22.22 -12.70 9.23
C GLU A 238 21.10 -11.65 9.22
N ILE A 239 21.47 -10.39 9.51
CA ILE A 239 20.64 -9.22 9.26
C ILE A 239 21.34 -8.38 8.19
N VAL A 240 20.65 -8.14 7.07
CA VAL A 240 21.16 -7.44 5.89
C VAL A 240 20.45 -6.10 5.78
N LEU A 241 21.17 -5.03 6.09
CA LEU A 241 20.70 -3.65 5.93
C LEU A 241 21.06 -3.16 4.52
N ILE A 242 20.08 -2.68 3.76
CA ILE A 242 20.27 -2.11 2.43
C ILE A 242 20.04 -0.60 2.51
N ASP A 243 21.12 0.17 2.42
CA ASP A 243 21.08 1.64 2.31
C ASP A 243 20.74 2.03 0.87
N ASP A 244 19.49 2.43 0.64
CA ASP A 244 19.02 2.90 -0.67
C ASP A 244 19.41 4.38 -0.90
N TYR A 245 20.72 4.65 -0.85
CA TYR A 245 21.29 5.96 -1.16
C TYR A 245 20.87 7.09 -0.18
N SER A 246 20.94 6.82 1.12
CA SER A 246 20.67 7.82 2.16
C SER A 246 21.70 8.96 2.14
N ASN A 247 21.30 10.14 2.58
CA ASN A 247 22.18 11.32 2.70
C ASN A 247 22.43 11.77 4.15
N LYS A 248 21.70 11.23 5.13
CA LYS A 248 21.90 11.58 6.55
C LYS A 248 23.21 11.02 7.10
N ALA A 249 24.01 11.87 7.74
CA ALA A 249 25.35 11.54 8.21
C ALA A 249 25.38 10.36 9.20
N HIS A 250 24.36 10.23 10.07
CA HIS A 250 24.31 9.14 11.05
C HIS A 250 24.16 7.75 10.43
N LEU A 251 23.73 7.66 9.16
CA LEU A 251 23.59 6.40 8.43
C LEU A 251 24.88 5.98 7.70
N LYS A 252 25.96 6.78 7.81
CA LYS A 252 27.25 6.53 7.16
C LYS A 252 28.22 5.84 8.11
N GLU A 253 29.34 6.46 8.42
CA GLU A 253 30.41 5.88 9.23
C GLU A 253 29.95 5.48 10.63
N ARG A 254 29.08 6.29 11.27
CA ARG A 254 28.53 6.00 12.61
C ARG A 254 27.78 4.66 12.62
N LEU A 255 26.99 4.38 11.58
CA LEU A 255 26.26 3.11 11.47
C LEU A 255 27.26 1.96 11.37
N GLU A 256 28.22 2.02 10.44
CA GLU A 256 29.21 0.96 10.24
C GLU A 256 30.02 0.65 11.51
N GLN A 257 30.39 1.68 12.27
CA GLN A 257 31.07 1.50 13.55
C GLN A 257 30.18 0.80 14.59
N TYR A 258 28.91 1.21 14.69
CA TYR A 258 27.96 0.63 15.63
C TYR A 258 27.65 -0.84 15.33
N LEU A 259 27.55 -1.23 14.05
CA LEU A 259 27.24 -2.60 13.66
C LEU A 259 28.34 -3.62 14.07
N LYS A 260 29.58 -3.17 14.29
CA LYS A 260 30.72 -4.04 14.67
C LYS A 260 30.49 -4.82 15.96
N GLN A 261 29.64 -4.30 16.86
CA GLN A 261 29.33 -4.96 18.14
C GLN A 261 28.70 -6.35 17.97
N TRP A 262 28.08 -6.63 16.81
CA TRP A 262 27.45 -7.92 16.52
C TRP A 262 28.33 -8.86 15.69
N ASN A 263 29.65 -8.61 15.67
CA ASN A 263 30.65 -9.51 15.11
C ASN A 263 30.34 -10.03 13.69
N GLY A 264 29.74 -9.19 12.84
CA GLY A 264 29.40 -9.52 11.45
C GLY A 264 28.03 -10.18 11.24
N LEU A 265 27.24 -10.41 12.29
CA LEU A 265 25.85 -10.86 12.17
C LEU A 265 24.99 -9.83 11.40
N VAL A 266 25.23 -8.54 11.67
CA VAL A 266 24.55 -7.43 10.99
C VAL A 266 25.51 -6.81 9.97
N LYS A 267 25.07 -6.73 8.72
CA LYS A 267 25.85 -6.20 7.60
C LYS A 267 25.07 -5.08 6.92
N VAL A 268 25.78 -4.06 6.45
CA VAL A 268 25.20 -2.98 5.65
C VAL A 268 25.79 -3.01 4.24
N TYR A 269 24.92 -2.91 3.24
CA TYR A 269 25.29 -2.72 1.84
C TYR A 269 24.71 -1.40 1.35
N ARG A 270 25.50 -0.65 0.58
CA ARG A 270 25.13 0.67 0.07
C ARG A 270 24.89 0.63 -1.42
N ASN A 271 23.73 1.09 -1.85
CA ASN A 271 23.46 1.28 -3.27
C ASN A 271 24.22 2.50 -3.80
N GLU A 272 24.70 2.43 -5.04
CA GLU A 272 25.44 3.52 -5.70
C GLU A 272 24.52 4.64 -6.18
N ARG A 273 23.22 4.36 -6.31
CA ARG A 273 22.16 5.31 -6.64
C ARG A 273 20.89 4.95 -5.88
N ARG A 274 19.91 5.86 -5.86
CA ARG A 274 18.60 5.60 -5.28
C ARG A 274 17.77 4.73 -6.22
N GLU A 275 17.69 3.44 -5.93
CA GLU A 275 16.96 2.43 -6.71
C GLU A 275 15.46 2.40 -6.35
N GLY A 276 15.13 2.84 -5.14
CA GLY A 276 13.78 2.75 -4.59
C GLY A 276 13.53 1.46 -3.83
N LEU A 277 12.46 1.45 -3.02
CA LEU A 277 12.13 0.37 -2.09
C LEU A 277 12.11 -1.00 -2.79
N ILE A 278 11.43 -1.06 -3.94
CA ILE A 278 11.17 -2.31 -4.66
C ILE A 278 12.48 -2.96 -5.11
N GLN A 279 13.30 -2.22 -5.85
CA GLN A 279 14.57 -2.73 -6.37
C GLN A 279 15.61 -2.92 -5.27
N ALA A 280 15.62 -2.08 -4.23
CA ALA A 280 16.46 -2.28 -3.05
C ALA A 280 16.13 -3.59 -2.32
N ARG A 281 14.87 -4.03 -2.28
CA ARG A 281 14.50 -5.36 -1.74
C ARG A 281 15.04 -6.50 -2.61
N SER A 282 14.98 -6.39 -3.93
CA SER A 282 15.57 -7.36 -4.86
C SER A 282 17.09 -7.43 -4.69
N ILE A 283 17.78 -6.28 -4.58
CA ILE A 283 19.21 -6.23 -4.25
C ILE A 283 19.48 -6.91 -2.91
N GLY A 284 18.63 -6.68 -1.91
CA GLY A 284 18.67 -7.36 -0.62
C GLY A 284 18.63 -8.89 -0.74
N ALA A 285 17.74 -9.44 -1.57
CA ALA A 285 17.67 -10.89 -1.82
C ALA A 285 18.98 -11.44 -2.41
N HIS A 286 19.64 -10.69 -3.28
CA HIS A 286 20.92 -11.08 -3.85
C HIS A 286 22.07 -11.01 -2.83
N LYS A 287 22.06 -10.03 -1.92
CA LYS A 287 23.10 -9.85 -0.89
C LYS A 287 22.94 -10.81 0.30
N ALA A 288 21.70 -11.16 0.64
CA ALA A 288 21.37 -12.14 1.66
C ALA A 288 21.61 -13.56 1.12
N THR A 289 22.68 -14.20 1.61
CA THR A 289 23.17 -15.47 1.04
C THR A 289 23.24 -16.60 2.07
N LEU A 290 23.07 -16.31 3.37
CA LEU A 290 23.26 -17.29 4.43
C LEU A 290 21.97 -17.99 4.88
N GLY A 291 20.82 -17.30 4.80
CA GLY A 291 19.53 -17.82 5.22
C GLY A 291 18.80 -18.59 4.12
N GLN A 292 18.05 -19.62 4.54
CA GLN A 292 17.17 -20.40 3.66
C GLN A 292 15.86 -19.66 3.35
N VAL A 293 15.42 -18.80 4.26
CA VAL A 293 14.23 -17.95 4.13
C VAL A 293 14.67 -16.48 4.17
N LEU A 294 14.09 -15.67 3.29
CA LEU A 294 14.23 -14.22 3.34
C LEU A 294 13.06 -13.65 4.14
N ILE A 295 13.37 -12.87 5.17
CA ILE A 295 12.35 -12.13 5.94
C ILE A 295 12.57 -10.65 5.72
N TYR A 296 11.60 -9.98 5.11
CA TYR A 296 11.62 -8.54 4.92
C TYR A 296 10.95 -7.84 6.10
N LEU A 297 11.59 -6.78 6.59
CA LEU A 297 11.03 -5.84 7.55
C LEU A 297 11.28 -4.41 7.05
N ASP A 298 10.34 -3.51 7.34
CA ASP A 298 10.60 -2.09 7.20
C ASP A 298 11.52 -1.61 8.32
N ALA A 299 12.20 -0.48 8.10
CA ALA A 299 13.26 0.02 8.98
C ALA A 299 12.76 0.70 10.28
N HIS A 300 11.46 0.62 10.56
CA HIS A 300 10.80 1.21 11.72
C HIS A 300 9.75 0.24 12.26
N CYS A 301 10.25 -0.95 12.62
CA CYS A 301 9.45 -2.05 13.14
C CYS A 301 9.95 -2.55 14.50
N GLU A 302 9.07 -3.20 15.26
CA GLU A 302 9.45 -3.91 16.49
C GLU A 302 8.79 -5.29 16.49
N VAL A 303 9.59 -6.35 16.44
CA VAL A 303 9.06 -7.72 16.36
C VAL A 303 8.53 -8.20 17.72
N GLY A 304 7.45 -8.98 17.69
CA GLY A 304 6.77 -9.55 18.85
C GLY A 304 7.53 -10.70 19.53
N PRO A 305 7.13 -11.10 20.74
CA PRO A 305 7.59 -12.35 21.35
C PRO A 305 7.20 -13.56 20.50
N ASN A 306 8.12 -14.52 20.35
CA ASN A 306 7.95 -15.74 19.56
C ASN A 306 7.38 -15.47 18.14
N TRP A 307 7.79 -14.38 17.49
CA TRP A 307 7.31 -14.06 16.15
C TRP A 307 7.83 -15.03 15.07
N TYR A 308 9.00 -15.62 15.29
CA TYR A 308 9.76 -16.33 14.27
C TYR A 308 9.19 -17.72 13.91
N ALA A 309 9.00 -18.57 14.92
CA ALA A 309 8.55 -19.95 14.72
C ALA A 309 7.19 -20.04 13.98
N PRO A 310 6.13 -19.31 14.39
CA PRO A 310 4.87 -19.31 13.65
C PRO A 310 5.02 -18.77 12.22
N LEU A 311 5.91 -17.80 12.00
CA LEU A 311 6.12 -17.22 10.67
C LEU A 311 6.78 -18.22 9.71
N VAL A 312 7.81 -18.93 10.17
CA VAL A 312 8.64 -19.78 9.29
C VAL A 312 8.10 -21.22 9.18
N ALA A 313 7.34 -21.71 10.16
CA ALA A 313 6.81 -23.08 10.15
C ALA A 313 6.00 -23.43 8.88
N PRO A 314 5.08 -22.59 8.37
CA PRO A 314 4.36 -22.89 7.13
C PRO A 314 5.26 -22.99 5.90
N ILE A 315 6.34 -22.20 5.85
CA ILE A 315 7.34 -22.23 4.78
C ILE A 315 8.17 -23.52 4.87
N ALA A 316 8.53 -23.93 6.09
CA ALA A 316 9.24 -25.18 6.32
C ALA A 316 8.41 -26.41 5.88
N ALA A 317 7.09 -26.39 6.12
CA ALA A 317 6.17 -27.42 5.66
C ALA A 317 5.99 -27.42 4.14
N ASN A 318 5.91 -26.24 3.52
CA ASN A 318 5.77 -26.10 2.08
C ASN A 318 6.50 -24.85 1.57
N ARG A 319 7.60 -25.06 0.85
CA ARG A 319 8.49 -23.99 0.35
C ARG A 319 7.82 -22.97 -0.56
N THR A 320 6.69 -23.32 -1.21
CA THR A 320 5.94 -22.37 -2.06
C THR A 320 4.97 -21.49 -1.27
N THR A 321 5.04 -21.53 0.05
CA THR A 321 4.27 -20.68 0.96
C THR A 321 5.05 -19.40 1.27
N CYS A 322 4.39 -18.27 1.10
CA CYS A 322 4.82 -16.99 1.63
C CYS A 322 3.96 -16.66 2.85
N THR A 323 4.58 -16.15 3.91
CA THR A 323 3.89 -15.83 5.15
C THR A 323 4.07 -14.37 5.53
N VAL A 324 3.06 -13.79 6.17
CA VAL A 324 3.03 -12.40 6.59
C VAL A 324 2.64 -12.37 8.07
N PRO A 325 3.40 -11.68 8.94
CA PRO A 325 2.98 -11.48 10.32
C PRO A 325 1.77 -10.55 10.35
N LEU A 326 0.96 -10.63 11.41
CA LEU A 326 0.01 -9.54 11.66
C LEU A 326 0.79 -8.27 12.00
N ILE A 327 0.50 -7.22 11.24
CA ILE A 327 1.18 -5.93 11.40
C ILE A 327 0.38 -5.11 12.41
N ASP A 328 1.02 -4.74 13.52
CA ASP A 328 0.45 -3.88 14.55
C ASP A 328 0.86 -2.43 14.33
N ALA A 329 0.06 -1.49 14.82
CA ALA A 329 0.33 -0.06 14.71
C ALA A 329 1.13 0.41 15.92
N ILE A 330 2.37 0.84 15.66
CA ILE A 330 3.15 1.64 16.61
C ILE A 330 2.78 3.10 16.36
N ASN A 331 2.31 3.80 17.39
CA ASN A 331 1.98 5.22 17.27
C ASN A 331 3.25 6.03 17.03
N GLY A 332 3.34 6.75 15.90
CA GLY A 332 4.51 7.54 15.54
C GLY A 332 4.78 8.76 16.44
N ASN A 333 3.86 9.11 17.34
CA ASN A 333 4.05 10.20 18.31
C ASN A 333 4.44 9.69 19.70
N THR A 334 3.73 8.67 20.21
CA THR A 334 3.80 8.22 21.61
C THR A 334 4.33 6.79 21.78
N TYR A 335 4.55 6.06 20.68
CA TYR A 335 5.23 4.75 20.63
C TYR A 335 4.55 3.59 21.40
N GLU A 336 3.29 3.72 21.80
CA GLU A 336 2.47 2.56 22.17
C GLU A 336 2.16 1.70 20.96
N ILE A 337 1.92 0.40 21.20
CA ILE A 337 1.62 -0.57 20.15
C ILE A 337 0.19 -1.09 20.33
N SER A 338 -0.58 -1.03 19.25
CA SER A 338 -1.98 -1.45 19.20
C SER A 338 -2.28 -2.28 17.96
N PRO A 339 -3.27 -3.20 17.99
CA PRO A 339 -3.65 -3.94 16.80
C PRO A 339 -4.30 -3.02 15.75
N GLN A 340 -4.14 -3.34 14.46
CA GLN A 340 -4.82 -2.59 13.41
C GLN A 340 -6.33 -2.90 13.40
N GLY A 341 -7.18 -1.87 13.42
CA GLY A 341 -8.65 -2.01 13.31
C GLY A 341 -9.11 -2.45 11.91
N GLY A 342 -10.35 -2.94 11.76
CA GLY A 342 -10.90 -3.39 10.47
C GLY A 342 -10.79 -4.89 10.19
N GLY A 343 -10.49 -5.68 11.23
CA GLY A 343 -10.67 -7.12 11.22
C GLY A 343 -12.08 -7.54 11.64
N ASP A 344 -12.28 -8.85 11.73
CA ASP A 344 -13.44 -9.49 12.33
C ASP A 344 -13.48 -9.32 13.87
N GLU A 345 -14.32 -10.09 14.56
CA GLU A 345 -14.42 -10.08 16.03
C GLU A 345 -13.11 -10.42 16.77
N ASP A 346 -12.17 -11.10 16.08
CA ASP A 346 -10.86 -11.48 16.60
C ASP A 346 -9.76 -10.49 16.19
N GLY A 347 -10.12 -9.44 15.44
CA GLY A 347 -9.21 -8.49 14.84
C GLY A 347 -8.45 -9.05 13.62
N PHE A 348 -8.88 -10.18 13.05
CA PHE A 348 -8.27 -10.76 11.86
C PHE A 348 -8.85 -10.14 10.59
N ALA A 349 -7.94 -9.68 9.73
CA ALA A 349 -8.26 -9.07 8.45
C ALA A 349 -7.45 -9.71 7.34
N ARG A 350 -7.99 -9.74 6.13
CA ARG A 350 -7.32 -10.17 4.92
C ARG A 350 -6.93 -8.93 4.10
N GLY A 351 -5.83 -9.04 3.36
CA GLY A 351 -5.40 -8.02 2.43
C GLY A 351 -6.24 -8.00 1.16
N ALA A 352 -6.69 -6.82 0.76
CA ALA A 352 -7.56 -6.60 -0.39
C ALA A 352 -7.12 -5.35 -1.18
N TRP A 353 -7.89 -5.03 -2.22
CA TRP A 353 -7.74 -3.80 -2.99
C TRP A 353 -9.11 -3.31 -3.48
N ASP A 354 -9.19 -2.01 -3.79
CA ASP A 354 -10.25 -1.51 -4.67
C ASP A 354 -9.82 -1.59 -6.14
N TRP A 355 -10.76 -1.41 -7.07
CA TRP A 355 -10.50 -1.50 -8.51
C TRP A 355 -9.60 -0.39 -9.05
N SER A 356 -9.21 0.60 -8.22
CA SER A 356 -8.16 1.56 -8.53
C SER A 356 -6.77 1.10 -8.06
N MET A 357 -6.66 -0.15 -7.59
CA MET A 357 -5.45 -0.81 -7.09
C MET A 357 -4.87 -0.17 -5.81
N LEU A 358 -5.74 0.41 -4.96
CA LEU A 358 -5.33 0.88 -3.64
C LEU A 358 -5.49 -0.23 -2.60
N TRP A 359 -4.50 -0.36 -1.71
CA TRP A 359 -4.55 -1.31 -0.60
C TRP A 359 -5.78 -1.09 0.30
N LYS A 360 -6.45 -2.19 0.60
CA LYS A 360 -7.59 -2.26 1.51
C LYS A 360 -7.43 -3.45 2.45
N ARG A 361 -8.24 -3.45 3.51
CA ARG A 361 -8.37 -4.59 4.41
C ARG A 361 -9.85 -4.91 4.56
N VAL A 362 -10.16 -6.20 4.50
CA VAL A 362 -11.50 -6.74 4.72
C VAL A 362 -11.45 -7.70 5.91
N PRO A 363 -12.52 -7.83 6.70
CA PRO A 363 -12.56 -8.77 7.81
C PRO A 363 -12.37 -10.21 7.31
N LEU A 364 -11.85 -11.08 8.18
CA LEU A 364 -11.70 -12.51 7.87
C LEU A 364 -13.07 -13.14 7.59
N SER A 365 -13.22 -13.71 6.40
CA SER A 365 -14.48 -14.28 5.95
C SER A 365 -14.85 -15.54 6.74
N LYS A 366 -16.16 -15.86 6.76
CA LYS A 366 -16.64 -17.12 7.34
C LYS A 366 -16.04 -18.36 6.66
N ARG A 367 -15.86 -18.31 5.32
CA ARG A 367 -15.26 -19.39 4.53
C ARG A 367 -13.82 -19.68 4.96
N GLU A 368 -13.02 -18.66 5.30
CA GLU A 368 -11.67 -18.87 5.85
C GLU A 368 -11.67 -19.38 7.30
N LYS A 369 -12.67 -19.00 8.11
CA LYS A 369 -12.81 -19.54 9.48
C LYS A 369 -13.12 -21.03 9.45
N GLU A 370 -14.05 -21.45 8.58
CA GLU A 370 -14.46 -22.86 8.44
C GLU A 370 -13.35 -23.75 7.86
N ARG A 371 -12.36 -23.18 7.15
CA ARG A 371 -11.17 -23.89 6.65
C ARG A 371 -10.16 -24.27 7.73
N ARG A 372 -10.24 -23.65 8.91
CA ARG A 372 -9.26 -23.79 9.98
C ARG A 372 -9.84 -24.56 11.14
N LYS A 373 -9.01 -25.39 11.77
CA LYS A 373 -9.39 -26.18 12.93
C LYS A 373 -9.26 -25.36 14.21
N HIS A 374 -8.22 -24.53 14.28
CA HIS A 374 -7.92 -23.71 15.45
C HIS A 374 -7.94 -22.22 15.08
N ARG A 375 -8.31 -21.37 16.06
CA ARG A 375 -8.54 -19.94 15.84
C ARG A 375 -7.28 -19.22 15.36
N THR A 376 -6.12 -19.61 15.88
CA THR A 376 -4.84 -18.95 15.65
C THR A 376 -3.97 -19.59 14.56
N GLU A 377 -4.51 -20.56 13.81
CA GLU A 377 -3.85 -21.09 12.61
C GLU A 377 -3.72 -20.02 11.52
N PRO A 378 -2.65 -20.07 10.70
CA PRO A 378 -2.51 -19.21 9.53
C PRO A 378 -3.71 -19.30 8.59
N TYR A 379 -4.08 -18.18 7.95
CA TYR A 379 -5.22 -18.10 7.03
C TYR A 379 -4.84 -17.45 5.70
N TRP A 380 -5.62 -17.71 4.65
CA TRP A 380 -5.30 -17.24 3.31
C TRP A 380 -5.62 -15.75 3.17
N SER A 381 -4.66 -14.98 2.64
CA SER A 381 -4.86 -13.58 2.28
C SER A 381 -4.71 -13.40 0.77
N PRO A 382 -5.66 -12.73 0.08
CA PRO A 382 -5.54 -12.46 -1.36
C PRO A 382 -4.30 -11.64 -1.71
N ALA A 383 -3.95 -10.67 -0.87
CA ALA A 383 -2.75 -9.86 -1.02
C ALA A 383 -2.04 -9.59 0.31
N MET A 384 -0.79 -9.16 0.25
CA MET A 384 -0.02 -8.64 1.38
C MET A 384 0.08 -7.11 1.32
N ALA A 385 0.29 -6.48 2.47
CA ALA A 385 0.58 -5.05 2.54
C ALA A 385 1.92 -4.71 1.87
N GLY A 386 2.86 -5.67 1.85
CA GLY A 386 4.13 -5.60 1.14
C GLY A 386 5.35 -5.26 1.99
N GLY A 387 5.16 -4.55 3.11
CA GLY A 387 6.23 -4.15 4.04
C GLY A 387 7.01 -5.32 4.64
N LEU A 388 6.25 -6.30 5.14
CA LEU A 388 6.73 -7.34 6.02
C LEU A 388 6.24 -8.70 5.54
N PHE A 389 7.15 -9.61 5.20
CA PHE A 389 6.82 -10.97 4.79
C PHE A 389 8.04 -11.89 4.87
N ALA A 390 7.79 -13.19 4.85
CA ALA A 390 8.82 -14.22 4.78
C ALA A 390 8.53 -15.17 3.60
N ILE A 391 9.57 -15.52 2.86
CA ILE A 391 9.49 -16.42 1.71
C ILE A 391 10.77 -17.25 1.60
N GLU A 392 10.65 -18.51 1.19
CA GLU A 392 11.84 -19.34 0.92
C GLU A 392 12.68 -18.69 -0.20
N ARG A 393 13.99 -18.62 0.03
CA ARG A 393 14.89 -17.82 -0.81
C ARG A 393 14.87 -18.30 -2.26
N ASP A 394 15.07 -19.59 -2.50
CA ASP A 394 15.10 -20.13 -3.86
C ASP A 394 13.73 -19.96 -4.54
N TYR A 395 12.63 -20.10 -3.81
CA TYR A 395 11.29 -19.88 -4.34
C TYR A 395 11.09 -18.43 -4.78
N PHE A 396 11.57 -17.45 -4.01
CA PHE A 396 11.48 -16.05 -4.43
C PHE A 396 12.28 -15.77 -5.72
N PHE A 397 13.45 -16.38 -5.87
CA PHE A 397 14.22 -16.32 -7.12
C PHE A 397 13.52 -17.04 -8.28
N GLU A 398 12.90 -18.19 -8.02
CA GLU A 398 12.10 -18.92 -9.01
C GLU A 398 10.88 -18.14 -9.49
N LEU A 399 10.30 -17.27 -8.64
CA LEU A 399 9.25 -16.32 -9.03
C LEU A 399 9.77 -15.11 -9.83
N GLY A 400 11.08 -15.03 -10.06
CA GLY A 400 11.72 -13.88 -10.70
C GLY A 400 11.79 -12.64 -9.81
N LEU A 401 11.78 -12.80 -8.47
CA LEU A 401 11.72 -11.70 -7.50
C LEU A 401 10.57 -10.73 -7.80
N TYR A 402 10.77 -9.43 -7.55
CA TYR A 402 9.89 -8.38 -8.06
C TYR A 402 10.17 -8.07 -9.53
N ASP A 403 9.14 -7.64 -10.26
CA ASP A 403 9.28 -7.07 -11.60
C ASP A 403 10.37 -5.96 -11.63
N PRO A 404 11.44 -6.12 -12.43
CA PRO A 404 12.54 -5.14 -12.50
C PRO A 404 12.10 -3.79 -13.10
N GLY A 405 10.96 -3.74 -13.78
CA GLY A 405 10.39 -2.50 -14.31
C GLY A 405 9.59 -1.68 -13.30
N LEU A 406 9.33 -2.21 -12.10
CA LEU A 406 8.66 -1.44 -11.04
C LEU A 406 9.60 -0.44 -10.39
N GLN A 407 9.13 0.80 -10.25
CA GLN A 407 9.95 1.93 -9.82
C GLN A 407 9.51 2.45 -8.45
N ILE A 408 10.47 2.72 -7.57
CA ILE A 408 10.31 3.40 -6.27
C ILE A 408 9.39 2.70 -5.27
N TRP A 409 8.07 2.80 -5.47
CA TRP A 409 7.06 2.34 -4.52
C TRP A 409 5.71 2.14 -5.20
N GLY A 410 4.99 1.12 -4.75
CA GLY A 410 3.59 0.86 -5.07
C GLY A 410 3.44 -0.17 -6.19
N GLY A 411 2.50 -1.09 -5.99
CA GLY A 411 2.15 -2.16 -6.95
C GLY A 411 2.91 -3.45 -6.72
N GLU A 412 4.11 -3.40 -6.12
CA GLU A 412 4.97 -4.57 -5.90
C GLU A 412 4.33 -5.59 -4.97
N ASN A 413 3.60 -5.12 -3.95
CA ASN A 413 2.93 -5.96 -2.98
C ASN A 413 1.81 -6.79 -3.63
N PHE A 414 1.13 -6.23 -4.62
CA PHE A 414 0.11 -6.93 -5.40
C PHE A 414 0.74 -7.87 -6.42
N GLU A 415 1.77 -7.40 -7.13
CA GLU A 415 2.51 -8.17 -8.13
C GLU A 415 2.99 -9.52 -7.59
N ILE A 416 3.66 -9.51 -6.43
CA ILE A 416 4.13 -10.75 -5.80
C ILE A 416 2.98 -11.61 -5.27
N SER A 417 1.90 -10.98 -4.77
CA SER A 417 0.72 -11.71 -4.30
C SER A 417 0.06 -12.51 -5.44
N TYR A 418 -0.08 -11.88 -6.60
CA TYR A 418 -0.65 -12.51 -7.79
C TYR A 418 0.24 -13.62 -8.35
N LYS A 419 1.55 -13.37 -8.44
CA LYS A 419 2.56 -14.39 -8.78
C LYS A 419 2.40 -15.64 -7.90
N ILE A 420 2.43 -15.45 -6.59
CA ILE A 420 2.35 -16.55 -5.62
C ILE A 420 1.06 -17.35 -5.83
N TRP A 421 -0.11 -16.69 -5.84
CA TRP A 421 -1.39 -17.41 -5.94
C TRP A 421 -1.61 -18.06 -7.29
N GLN A 422 -1.45 -17.30 -8.38
CA GLN A 422 -1.74 -17.78 -9.72
C GLN A 422 -0.76 -18.87 -10.16
N CYS A 423 0.50 -18.81 -9.73
CA CYS A 423 1.51 -19.80 -10.11
C CYS A 423 1.60 -21.01 -9.14
N GLY A 424 0.68 -21.13 -8.16
CA GLY A 424 0.50 -22.37 -7.37
C GLY A 424 1.11 -22.38 -5.96
N GLY A 425 1.60 -21.24 -5.48
CA GLY A 425 1.97 -21.03 -4.09
C GLY A 425 0.78 -20.64 -3.19
N LYS A 426 1.10 -20.22 -1.97
CA LYS A 426 0.12 -19.75 -0.98
C LYS A 426 0.62 -18.49 -0.29
N LEU A 427 -0.28 -17.57 0.02
CA LEU A 427 0.01 -16.39 0.83
C LEU A 427 -0.80 -16.44 2.13
N LEU A 428 -0.10 -16.55 3.26
CA LEU A 428 -0.72 -16.76 4.56
C LEU A 428 -0.46 -15.58 5.50
N PHE A 429 -1.51 -15.10 6.17
CA PHE A 429 -1.35 -14.27 7.36
C PHE A 429 -1.25 -15.18 8.58
N VAL A 430 -0.33 -14.87 9.48
CA VAL A 430 0.03 -15.74 10.62
C VAL A 430 -0.33 -15.05 11.94
N PRO A 431 -1.47 -15.39 12.59
CA PRO A 431 -1.94 -14.72 13.81
C PRO A 431 -0.93 -14.64 14.96
N CYS A 432 -0.14 -15.70 15.14
CA CYS A 432 0.81 -15.81 16.24
C CYS A 432 2.17 -15.16 15.97
N SER A 433 2.41 -14.73 14.73
CA SER A 433 3.56 -13.88 14.40
C SER A 433 3.08 -12.44 14.28
N ARG A 434 3.54 -11.56 15.16
CA ARG A 434 3.15 -10.15 15.17
C ARG A 434 4.35 -9.23 15.11
N VAL A 435 4.24 -8.15 14.35
CA VAL A 435 5.29 -7.14 14.22
C VAL A 435 4.65 -5.76 14.25
N GLY A 436 5.08 -4.90 15.17
CA GLY A 436 4.70 -3.50 15.18
C GLY A 436 5.39 -2.74 14.06
N HIS A 437 4.67 -1.83 13.41
CA HIS A 437 5.17 -0.92 12.39
C HIS A 437 4.78 0.53 12.73
N ILE A 438 5.74 1.47 12.65
CA ILE A 438 5.49 2.89 12.93
C ILE A 438 4.72 3.53 11.78
N TYR A 439 3.54 4.07 12.08
CA TYR A 439 2.80 4.87 11.11
C TYR A 439 3.28 6.32 11.09
N ARG A 440 3.51 6.83 9.89
CA ARG A 440 3.97 8.21 9.68
C ARG A 440 2.85 9.20 10.01
N LEU A 441 3.23 10.27 10.71
CA LEU A 441 2.37 11.38 11.10
C LEU A 441 2.22 12.38 9.95
N HIS A 442 1.12 13.13 9.99
CA HIS A 442 0.92 14.27 9.11
C HIS A 442 2.02 15.32 9.29
N GLY A 443 2.39 16.01 8.19
CA GLY A 443 3.44 17.04 8.20
C GLY A 443 4.83 16.55 7.78
N TRP A 444 5.00 15.26 7.49
CA TRP A 444 6.23 14.75 6.86
C TRP A 444 6.41 15.33 5.45
N ALA A 445 7.60 15.85 5.15
CA ALA A 445 7.91 16.39 3.82
C ALA A 445 8.03 15.31 2.72
N GLY A 446 8.09 14.03 3.08
CA GLY A 446 8.36 12.95 2.14
C GLY A 446 9.83 12.89 1.71
N ASN A 447 10.18 11.83 0.99
CA ASN A 447 11.44 11.77 0.26
C ASN A 447 11.14 12.14 -1.21
N PRO A 448 11.80 13.15 -1.80
CA PRO A 448 11.57 13.51 -3.20
C PRO A 448 11.92 12.31 -4.10
N PRO A 449 11.17 12.06 -5.18
CA PRO A 449 11.53 11.01 -6.14
C PRO A 449 12.91 11.31 -6.77
N PRO A 450 13.68 10.30 -7.20
CA PRO A 450 14.93 10.54 -7.89
C PRO A 450 14.69 11.27 -9.21
N ALA A 451 15.59 12.18 -9.60
CA ALA A 451 15.43 12.99 -10.82
C ALA A 451 15.30 12.18 -12.12
N HIS A 452 15.78 10.94 -12.13
CA HIS A 452 15.70 10.04 -13.29
C HIS A 452 14.34 9.32 -13.43
N VAL A 453 13.45 9.47 -12.44
CA VAL A 453 12.12 8.86 -12.45
C VAL A 453 11.10 9.88 -12.94
N GLY A 454 10.27 9.48 -13.90
CA GLY A 454 9.21 10.33 -14.45
C GLY A 454 8.11 10.65 -13.44
N SER A 455 7.10 11.41 -13.88
CA SER A 455 5.91 11.67 -13.07
C SER A 455 5.15 10.36 -12.78
N SER A 456 4.63 10.26 -11.55
CA SER A 456 3.74 9.18 -11.11
C SER A 456 4.23 7.74 -11.37
N PRO A 457 5.44 7.36 -10.90
CA PRO A 457 5.98 6.00 -11.07
C PRO A 457 5.03 4.91 -10.56
N THR A 458 4.30 5.19 -9.49
CA THR A 458 3.32 4.27 -8.91
C THR A 458 2.16 3.94 -9.86
N LEU A 459 1.66 4.92 -10.63
CA LEU A 459 0.60 4.64 -11.62
C LEU A 459 1.13 3.74 -12.73
N LYS A 460 2.36 4.01 -13.21
CA LYS A 460 3.03 3.17 -14.19
C LYS A 460 3.18 1.73 -13.68
N ASN A 461 3.59 1.57 -12.43
CA ASN A 461 3.70 0.27 -11.77
C ASN A 461 2.35 -0.46 -11.76
N TYR A 462 1.26 0.21 -11.37
CA TYR A 462 -0.08 -0.40 -11.36
C TYR A 462 -0.47 -0.92 -12.74
N VAL A 463 -0.25 -0.13 -13.80
CA VAL A 463 -0.54 -0.56 -15.17
C VAL A 463 0.26 -1.81 -15.54
N ARG A 464 1.56 -1.87 -15.22
CA ARG A 464 2.39 -3.06 -15.47
C ARG A 464 1.82 -4.31 -14.80
N VAL A 465 1.41 -4.20 -13.54
CA VAL A 465 0.85 -5.34 -12.80
C VAL A 465 -0.49 -5.78 -13.39
N VAL A 466 -1.37 -4.83 -13.68
CA VAL A 466 -2.70 -5.10 -14.27
C VAL A 466 -2.57 -5.77 -15.63
N GLU A 467 -1.74 -5.24 -16.52
CA GLU A 467 -1.52 -5.75 -17.88
C GLU A 467 -0.93 -7.17 -17.93
N VAL A 468 -0.20 -7.57 -16.90
CA VAL A 468 0.38 -8.93 -16.80
C VAL A 468 -0.58 -9.89 -16.11
N TRP A 469 -1.28 -9.46 -15.05
CA TRP A 469 -1.88 -10.37 -14.08
C TRP A 469 -3.41 -10.34 -14.01
N TRP A 470 -4.10 -9.31 -14.52
CA TRP A 470 -5.54 -9.14 -14.30
C TRP A 470 -6.44 -9.65 -15.42
N ASP A 471 -5.87 -10.06 -16.57
CA ASP A 471 -6.64 -10.54 -17.72
C ASP A 471 -7.78 -9.56 -18.08
N GLU A 472 -9.01 -10.05 -18.29
CA GLU A 472 -10.19 -9.24 -18.58
C GLU A 472 -10.53 -8.23 -17.47
N TYR A 473 -10.11 -8.45 -16.21
CA TYR A 473 -10.40 -7.53 -15.10
C TYR A 473 -9.63 -6.22 -15.20
N ALA A 474 -8.63 -6.13 -16.09
CA ALA A 474 -7.97 -4.86 -16.40
C ALA A 474 -8.96 -3.76 -16.82
N GLU A 475 -10.11 -4.12 -17.42
CA GLU A 475 -11.13 -3.14 -17.80
C GLU A 475 -11.69 -2.36 -16.59
N TYR A 476 -11.79 -2.99 -15.42
CA TYR A 476 -12.28 -2.35 -14.19
C TYR A 476 -11.25 -1.38 -13.61
N PHE A 477 -9.96 -1.69 -13.76
CA PHE A 477 -8.89 -0.75 -13.44
C PHE A 477 -8.94 0.47 -14.34
N TYR A 478 -9.06 0.27 -15.65
CA TYR A 478 -9.15 1.38 -16.60
C TYR A 478 -10.47 2.15 -16.55
N ALA A 479 -11.54 1.58 -15.99
CA ALA A 479 -12.73 2.33 -15.64
C ALA A 479 -12.51 3.21 -14.40
N SER A 480 -11.76 2.70 -13.41
CA SER A 480 -11.45 3.43 -12.19
C SER A 480 -10.37 4.51 -12.38
N ARG A 481 -9.45 4.31 -13.32
CA ARG A 481 -8.32 5.20 -13.64
C ARG A 481 -8.15 5.35 -15.16
N PRO A 482 -9.10 5.96 -15.87
CA PRO A 482 -9.05 6.06 -17.32
C PRO A 482 -7.86 6.89 -17.83
N GLU A 483 -7.29 7.77 -17.00
CA GLU A 483 -6.06 8.51 -17.27
C GLU A 483 -4.84 7.61 -17.53
N THR A 484 -4.92 6.34 -17.13
CA THR A 484 -3.83 5.37 -17.32
C THR A 484 -3.90 4.59 -18.64
N LYS A 485 -5.00 4.68 -19.42
CA LYS A 485 -5.20 3.88 -20.65
C LYS A 485 -4.12 4.11 -21.71
N ALA A 486 -3.64 5.34 -21.85
CA ALA A 486 -2.61 5.71 -22.83
C ALA A 486 -1.21 5.82 -22.20
N MET A 487 -1.03 5.36 -20.96
CA MET A 487 0.24 5.51 -20.24
C MET A 487 1.29 4.54 -20.76
N ALA A 488 2.49 5.04 -21.07
CA ALA A 488 3.62 4.21 -21.44
C ALA A 488 4.16 3.45 -20.22
N TYR A 489 3.84 2.16 -20.11
CA TYR A 489 4.23 1.30 -18.98
C TYR A 489 5.53 0.50 -19.19
N GLY A 490 6.15 0.62 -20.36
CA GLY A 490 7.39 -0.06 -20.71
C GLY A 490 7.18 -1.53 -21.13
N ASP A 491 8.27 -2.25 -21.34
CA ASP A 491 8.22 -3.65 -21.77
C ASP A 491 7.79 -4.59 -20.64
N ILE A 492 6.87 -5.50 -20.94
CA ILE A 492 6.35 -6.53 -20.03
C ILE A 492 6.44 -7.94 -20.65
N SER A 493 7.18 -8.10 -21.75
CA SER A 493 7.24 -9.35 -22.52
C SER A 493 7.78 -10.52 -21.71
N GLU A 494 8.85 -10.31 -20.94
CA GLU A 494 9.43 -11.35 -20.08
C GLU A 494 8.49 -11.76 -18.93
N LEU A 495 7.69 -10.83 -18.42
CA LEU A 495 6.72 -11.09 -17.35
C LEU A 495 5.53 -11.92 -17.86
N LYS A 496 5.01 -11.58 -19.05
CA LYS A 496 3.97 -12.38 -19.71
C LYS A 496 4.49 -13.78 -20.06
N LYS A 497 5.72 -13.87 -20.59
CA LYS A 497 6.39 -15.14 -20.87
C LYS A 497 6.55 -16.00 -19.62
N PHE A 498 7.00 -15.40 -18.50
CA PHE A 498 7.10 -16.10 -17.21
C PHE A 498 5.75 -16.74 -16.81
N ARG A 499 4.66 -15.96 -16.91
CA ARG A 499 3.30 -16.41 -16.56
C ARG A 499 2.85 -17.59 -17.42
N GLU A 500 3.13 -17.53 -18.73
CA GLU A 500 2.83 -18.59 -19.68
C GLU A 500 3.66 -19.87 -19.44
N GLU A 501 4.97 -19.73 -19.22
CA GLU A 501 5.89 -20.86 -19.05
C GLU A 501 5.62 -21.65 -17.77
N HIS A 502 5.17 -20.98 -16.71
CA HIS A 502 4.80 -21.60 -15.43
C HIS A 502 3.35 -22.08 -15.39
N ASN A 503 2.60 -21.94 -16.50
CA ASN A 503 1.19 -22.31 -16.59
C ASN A 503 0.35 -21.71 -15.44
N CYS A 504 0.61 -20.45 -15.10
CA CYS A 504 -0.09 -19.79 -14.01
C CYS A 504 -1.58 -19.68 -14.33
N LYS A 505 -2.42 -19.81 -13.30
CA LYS A 505 -3.88 -19.75 -13.38
C LYS A 505 -4.35 -18.35 -13.80
N SER A 506 -5.58 -18.27 -14.31
CA SER A 506 -6.18 -16.99 -14.69
C SER A 506 -6.54 -16.14 -13.48
N PHE A 507 -6.67 -14.83 -13.70
CA PHE A 507 -7.14 -13.91 -12.67
C PHE A 507 -8.58 -14.19 -12.25
N LYS A 508 -9.42 -14.65 -13.18
CA LYS A 508 -10.78 -15.10 -12.87
C LYS A 508 -10.79 -16.21 -11.82
N TRP A 509 -9.95 -17.24 -11.97
CA TRP A 509 -9.80 -18.28 -10.95
C TRP A 509 -9.39 -17.68 -9.60
N PHE A 510 -8.45 -16.75 -9.61
CA PHE A 510 -7.97 -16.11 -8.39
C PHE A 510 -9.08 -15.32 -7.69
N MET A 511 -9.88 -14.56 -8.45
CA MET A 511 -11.03 -13.82 -7.93
C MET A 511 -12.12 -14.73 -7.37
N GLU A 512 -12.40 -15.87 -7.99
CA GLU A 512 -13.47 -16.78 -7.55
C GLU A 512 -13.05 -17.70 -6.39
N GLU A 513 -11.79 -18.15 -6.35
CA GLU A 513 -11.32 -19.11 -5.35
C GLU A 513 -10.65 -18.46 -4.14
N ILE A 514 -9.83 -17.43 -4.36
CA ILE A 514 -9.00 -16.81 -3.32
C ILE A 514 -9.59 -15.48 -2.85
N ALA A 515 -10.00 -14.62 -3.77
CA ALA A 515 -10.40 -13.24 -3.50
C ALA A 515 -11.91 -12.98 -3.67
N TYR A 516 -12.72 -14.00 -3.36
CA TYR A 516 -14.18 -14.04 -3.59
C TYR A 516 -14.97 -12.95 -2.87
N ASP A 517 -14.45 -12.45 -1.76
CA ASP A 517 -15.07 -11.44 -0.90
C ASP A 517 -14.69 -10.00 -1.27
N ILE A 518 -13.78 -9.79 -2.23
CA ILE A 518 -13.41 -8.44 -2.67
C ILE A 518 -14.59 -7.73 -3.35
N PRO A 519 -15.32 -8.33 -4.33
CA PRO A 519 -16.44 -7.65 -4.98
C PRO A 519 -17.60 -7.29 -4.02
N ASP A 520 -17.77 -8.02 -2.92
CA ASP A 520 -18.80 -7.73 -1.91
C ASP A 520 -18.48 -6.44 -1.13
N ASN A 521 -17.20 -6.15 -0.90
CA ASN A 521 -16.74 -4.97 -0.17
C ASN A 521 -16.39 -3.79 -1.09
N TYR A 522 -15.90 -4.09 -2.29
CA TYR A 522 -15.50 -3.16 -3.33
C TYR A 522 -16.15 -3.59 -4.65
N PRO A 523 -17.39 -3.16 -4.93
CA PRO A 523 -18.13 -3.60 -6.11
C PRO A 523 -17.41 -3.25 -7.42
N LEU A 524 -17.60 -4.10 -8.43
CA LEU A 524 -17.07 -3.87 -9.77
C LEU A 524 -17.60 -2.54 -10.33
N PRO A 525 -16.71 -1.63 -10.79
CA PRO A 525 -17.12 -0.34 -11.33
C PRO A 525 -17.91 -0.54 -12.63
N ALA A 526 -18.88 0.33 -12.85
CA ALA A 526 -19.57 0.41 -14.14
C ALA A 526 -18.60 0.92 -15.22
N LYS A 527 -18.92 0.66 -16.49
CA LYS A 527 -18.15 1.23 -17.60
C LYS A 527 -18.37 2.75 -17.65
N ASN A 528 -17.29 3.48 -17.93
CA ASN A 528 -17.36 4.92 -18.14
C ASN A 528 -18.04 5.21 -19.49
N VAL A 529 -18.93 6.19 -19.52
CA VAL A 529 -19.48 6.73 -20.78
C VAL A 529 -18.44 7.63 -21.43
N GLU A 530 -17.94 8.58 -20.64
CA GLU A 530 -16.86 9.50 -20.99
C GLU A 530 -15.97 9.73 -19.77
N TRP A 531 -14.84 10.41 -19.95
CA TRP A 531 -13.98 10.87 -18.85
C TRP A 531 -13.17 12.09 -19.28
N GLY A 532 -12.85 12.96 -18.33
CA GLY A 532 -12.04 14.15 -18.58
C GLY A 532 -12.45 15.34 -17.72
N GLU A 533 -12.02 16.53 -18.14
CA GLU A 533 -12.44 17.78 -17.52
C GLU A 533 -13.87 18.17 -17.91
N ILE A 534 -14.67 18.62 -16.94
CA ILE A 534 -15.96 19.27 -17.23
C ILE A 534 -15.68 20.76 -17.41
N ARG A 535 -15.37 21.12 -18.64
CA ARG A 535 -15.10 22.50 -19.06
C ARG A 535 -16.42 23.20 -19.42
N GLY A 536 -16.57 24.44 -18.97
CA GLY A 536 -17.67 25.30 -19.42
C GLY A 536 -17.59 25.52 -20.93
N TYR A 537 -18.73 25.43 -21.61
CA TYR A 537 -18.78 25.59 -23.07
C TYR A 537 -18.15 26.93 -23.49
N GLU A 538 -17.15 26.87 -24.39
CA GLU A 538 -16.37 28.02 -24.87
C GLU A 538 -15.72 28.85 -23.73
N SER A 539 -15.33 28.21 -22.62
CA SER A 539 -14.65 28.86 -21.50
C SER A 539 -13.35 28.18 -21.09
N ASP A 540 -12.56 28.90 -20.29
CA ASP A 540 -11.36 28.40 -19.63
C ASP A 540 -11.59 28.07 -18.14
N TYR A 541 -12.83 27.80 -17.76
CA TYR A 541 -13.20 27.38 -16.42
C TYR A 541 -13.72 25.95 -16.39
N CYS A 542 -13.23 25.18 -15.44
CA CYS A 542 -13.53 23.77 -15.24
C CYS A 542 -14.11 23.55 -13.84
N ILE A 543 -14.96 22.54 -13.71
CA ILE A 543 -15.34 22.04 -12.38
C ILE A 543 -14.10 21.44 -11.71
N ASP A 544 -13.85 21.84 -10.47
CA ASP A 544 -12.74 21.43 -9.64
C ASP A 544 -13.27 20.99 -8.27
N SER A 545 -12.83 19.82 -7.80
CA SER A 545 -13.21 19.36 -6.46
C SER A 545 -12.55 20.16 -5.34
N MET A 546 -11.52 20.96 -5.61
CA MET A 546 -10.67 21.65 -4.63
C MET A 546 -10.04 20.69 -3.59
N GLY A 547 -10.05 19.39 -3.86
CA GLY A 547 -9.67 18.35 -2.91
C GLY A 547 -10.73 18.08 -1.82
N HIS A 548 -11.92 18.68 -1.94
CA HIS A 548 -13.05 18.40 -1.06
C HIS A 548 -13.52 16.96 -1.22
N THR A 549 -13.95 16.37 -0.10
CA THR A 549 -14.50 15.01 -0.03
C THR A 549 -15.68 14.99 0.94
N ASN A 550 -16.50 13.94 0.91
CA ASN A 550 -17.53 13.65 1.93
C ASN A 550 -18.52 14.81 2.22
N GLY A 551 -19.22 15.28 1.19
CA GLY A 551 -20.25 16.32 1.32
C GLY A 551 -19.73 17.75 1.14
N GLY A 552 -18.42 17.93 0.89
CA GLY A 552 -17.89 19.21 0.43
C GLY A 552 -18.40 19.59 -0.96
N PHE A 553 -18.55 20.90 -1.19
CA PHE A 553 -19.06 21.43 -2.47
C PHE A 553 -17.96 21.47 -3.53
N VAL A 554 -18.32 21.15 -4.77
CA VAL A 554 -17.45 21.36 -5.93
C VAL A 554 -17.49 22.83 -6.34
N GLU A 555 -16.40 23.31 -6.92
CA GLU A 555 -16.24 24.72 -7.29
C GLU A 555 -15.81 24.85 -8.76
N LEU A 556 -15.76 26.10 -9.25
CA LEU A 556 -15.27 26.43 -10.59
C LEU A 556 -13.86 27.03 -10.47
N GLY A 557 -12.91 26.52 -11.23
CA GLY A 557 -11.53 27.03 -11.27
C GLY A 557 -11.00 27.15 -12.69
N PRO A 558 -9.89 27.88 -12.92
CA PRO A 558 -9.23 27.89 -14.22
C PRO A 558 -8.84 26.46 -14.65
N CYS A 559 -9.18 26.09 -15.88
CA CYS A 559 -8.82 24.79 -16.42
C CYS A 559 -7.30 24.68 -16.56
N HIS A 560 -6.72 23.61 -16.03
CA HIS A 560 -5.26 23.41 -16.11
C HIS A 560 -4.84 22.17 -16.91
N ARG A 561 -5.78 21.30 -17.32
CA ARG A 561 -5.51 20.08 -18.11
C ARG A 561 -4.47 19.13 -17.50
N MET A 562 -4.23 19.22 -16.19
CA MET A 562 -3.25 18.37 -15.47
C MET A 562 -3.92 17.16 -14.80
N GLY A 563 -5.21 16.98 -15.01
CA GLY A 563 -5.99 15.94 -14.35
C GLY A 563 -6.27 16.25 -12.86
N GLY A 564 -6.12 15.26 -11.99
CA GLY A 564 -6.31 15.43 -10.55
C GLY A 564 -7.73 15.84 -10.18
N ASN A 565 -7.87 16.98 -9.48
CA ASN A 565 -9.16 17.46 -8.97
C ASN A 565 -10.13 17.93 -10.06
N GLN A 566 -9.67 18.10 -11.30
CA GLN A 566 -10.49 18.48 -12.47
C GLN A 566 -10.85 17.30 -13.36
N VAL A 567 -10.67 16.05 -12.94
CA VAL A 567 -11.10 14.86 -13.70
C VAL A 567 -12.41 14.33 -13.15
N THR A 568 -13.35 14.07 -14.04
CA THR A 568 -14.61 13.41 -13.73
C THR A 568 -14.84 12.22 -14.66
N MET A 569 -15.66 11.27 -14.21
CA MET A 569 -15.95 10.02 -14.91
C MET A 569 -17.45 9.71 -14.80
N PRO A 570 -18.29 10.23 -15.71
CA PRO A 570 -19.69 9.85 -15.77
C PRO A 570 -19.85 8.35 -16.01
N THR A 571 -20.55 7.67 -15.10
CA THR A 571 -20.85 6.24 -15.21
C THR A 571 -22.12 6.00 -16.01
N SER A 572 -22.24 4.85 -16.68
CA SER A 572 -23.40 4.49 -17.52
C SER A 572 -24.69 4.13 -16.75
N LYS A 573 -24.85 4.57 -15.49
CA LYS A 573 -25.98 4.25 -14.63
C LYS A 573 -26.79 5.49 -14.29
#